data_AF-A0A518WG00-F1
#
_entry.id   AF-A0A518WG00-F1
#
_cell.length_a   1.000
_cell.length_b   1.000
_cell.length_c   1.000
_cell.angle_alpha   90.00
_cell.angle_beta   90.00
_cell.angle_gamma   90.00
#
_symmetry.space_group_name_H-M   'P 1'
#
loop_
_entity.id
_entity.type
_entity.pdbx_description
1 polymer ?
#
loop_
_entity_poly.entity_id
_entity_poly.type
_entity_poly.pdbx_seq_one_letter_code
_entity_poly.pdbx_strand_id
1 'polypeptide(L)'
;MSLRVTGRWAGAFFLSAFVAYGVGSALAGRPAGVALVLANSVLVAAIGVLAFRALRRPHPGVAWLYLVTRGAEAFLLAAGLVLRDRYGDGAADLAYQLAMLALGLGSVPFCLALARRRWLPRWFAGWGTAGYALLAAGAVAALAGVEVGVAPAVPGGLFEVAFGVVLLVRGFAPATAATGPAVVGPDDSRAHRAALAAGAGLLLMAVLAGWANFGVVQPLLATDAAGIVTRLPAQQRALTLAVVALFTVACLDVLVGWALAALLRRTHRAVALLAAWCRTGYAVILAVAVTHLTGVAGLLRDSAGADRLHADGYPGLADFQQVWDLGLLLFGGHLLLVGWLAWRSDTVPTWVAALVAVAGAGYLADAVGPLLSAGYPVQVSGVTFVGEVVLMGWLLVHAARPGRSAARRIAPDATARPLSALR
;
A
#
# COMPACT_ATOMS: atom_id res chain seq x y z
N MET A 1 -22.04 -11.52 -10.13
CA MET A 1 -21.86 -12.37 -8.94
C MET A 1 -22.46 -11.67 -7.71
N SER A 2 -23.32 -12.35 -6.95
CA SER A 2 -23.95 -11.79 -5.74
C SER A 2 -22.95 -11.70 -4.57
N LEU A 3 -23.25 -10.88 -3.55
CA LEU A 3 -22.44 -10.81 -2.32
C LEU A 3 -22.35 -12.15 -1.60
N ARG A 4 -23.44 -12.95 -1.59
CA ARG A 4 -23.41 -14.30 -1.04
C ARG A 4 -22.40 -15.18 -1.78
N VAL A 5 -22.48 -15.26 -3.10
CA VAL A 5 -21.55 -16.07 -3.90
C VAL A 5 -20.11 -15.56 -3.74
N THR A 6 -19.93 -14.24 -3.67
CA THR A 6 -18.62 -13.59 -3.42
C THR A 6 -18.03 -14.03 -2.07
N GLY A 7 -18.84 -14.05 -1.01
CA GLY A 7 -18.39 -14.54 0.29
C GLY A 7 -18.09 -16.02 0.29
N ARG A 8 -18.88 -16.86 -0.40
CA ARG A 8 -18.62 -18.32 -0.45
C ARG A 8 -17.28 -18.63 -1.11
N TRP A 9 -16.97 -17.96 -2.22
CA TRP A 9 -15.65 -18.07 -2.86
C TRP A 9 -14.53 -17.55 -1.97
N ALA A 10 -14.73 -16.41 -1.29
CA ALA A 10 -13.74 -15.93 -0.33
C ALA A 10 -13.50 -16.94 0.80
N GLY A 11 -14.56 -17.55 1.33
CA GLY A 11 -14.46 -18.60 2.36
C GLY A 11 -13.70 -19.84 1.88
N ALA A 12 -13.99 -20.32 0.66
CA ALA A 12 -13.24 -21.40 0.03
C ALA A 12 -11.75 -21.04 -0.11
N PHE A 13 -11.45 -19.82 -0.56
CA PHE A 13 -10.07 -19.37 -0.74
C PHE A 13 -9.31 -19.22 0.58
N PHE A 14 -9.94 -18.75 1.66
CA PHE A 14 -9.32 -18.72 2.99
C PHE A 14 -8.87 -20.12 3.44
N LEU A 15 -9.76 -21.12 3.30
CA LEU A 15 -9.45 -22.50 3.70
C LEU A 15 -8.36 -23.12 2.81
N SER A 16 -8.47 -22.93 1.49
CA SER A 16 -7.47 -23.43 0.55
C SER A 16 -6.10 -22.76 0.74
N ALA A 17 -6.06 -21.46 1.00
CA ALA A 17 -4.83 -20.71 1.26
C ALA A 17 -4.14 -21.23 2.53
N PHE A 18 -4.90 -21.42 3.61
CA PHE A 18 -4.37 -21.97 4.87
C PHE A 18 -3.71 -23.34 4.67
N VAL A 19 -4.37 -24.25 3.94
CA VAL A 19 -3.82 -25.57 3.63
C VAL A 19 -2.60 -25.47 2.70
N ALA A 20 -2.70 -24.66 1.64
CA ALA A 20 -1.62 -24.49 0.68
C ALA A 20 -0.36 -23.92 1.34
N TYR A 21 -0.48 -22.92 2.20
CA TYR A 21 0.66 -22.37 2.92
C TYR A 21 1.24 -23.36 3.94
N GLY A 22 0.40 -24.01 4.75
CA GLY A 22 0.86 -24.95 5.77
C GLY A 22 1.59 -26.16 5.18
N VAL A 23 1.01 -26.80 4.17
CA VAL A 23 1.64 -27.93 3.46
C VAL A 23 2.82 -27.47 2.63
N GLY A 24 2.71 -26.32 1.96
CA GLY A 24 3.79 -25.76 1.14
C GLY A 24 5.05 -25.47 1.95
N SER A 25 4.89 -24.85 3.12
CA SER A 25 5.98 -24.59 4.06
C SER A 25 6.58 -25.86 4.65
N ALA A 26 5.77 -26.90 4.92
CA ALA A 26 6.27 -28.21 5.36
C ALA A 26 7.09 -28.95 4.28
N LEU A 27 6.89 -28.59 3.01
CA LEU A 27 7.62 -29.12 1.85
C LEU A 27 8.67 -28.14 1.32
N ALA A 28 9.18 -27.23 2.16
CA ALA A 28 10.22 -26.27 1.79
C ALA A 28 11.42 -26.96 1.11
N GLY A 29 11.97 -26.31 0.08
CA GLY A 29 13.06 -26.86 -0.75
C GLY A 29 12.61 -27.86 -1.82
N ARG A 30 11.33 -28.28 -1.84
CA ARG A 30 10.78 -29.14 -2.91
C ARG A 30 9.95 -28.33 -3.91
N PRO A 31 9.94 -28.70 -5.21
CA PRO A 31 9.10 -28.03 -6.22
C PRO A 31 7.62 -27.98 -5.84
N ALA A 32 7.10 -29.04 -5.20
CA ALA A 32 5.73 -29.08 -4.70
C ALA A 32 5.46 -28.02 -3.61
N GLY A 33 6.42 -27.77 -2.71
CA GLY A 33 6.32 -26.73 -1.70
C GLY A 33 6.27 -25.33 -2.32
N VAL A 34 7.16 -25.07 -3.29
CA VAL A 34 7.18 -23.82 -4.08
C VAL A 34 5.85 -23.59 -4.77
N ALA A 35 5.32 -24.60 -5.48
CA ALA A 35 4.04 -24.50 -6.18
C ALA A 35 2.87 -24.19 -5.23
N LEU A 36 2.85 -24.80 -4.04
CA LEU A 36 1.81 -24.57 -3.04
C LEU A 36 1.89 -23.17 -2.42
N VAL A 37 3.09 -22.66 -2.12
CA VAL A 37 3.23 -21.29 -1.60
C VAL A 37 2.85 -20.25 -2.66
N LEU A 38 3.19 -20.47 -3.94
CA LEU A 38 2.73 -19.61 -5.03
C LEU A 38 1.20 -19.66 -5.21
N ALA A 39 0.61 -20.86 -5.13
CA ALA A 39 -0.84 -21.01 -5.17
C ALA A 39 -1.52 -20.27 -4.00
N ASN A 40 -0.94 -20.35 -2.79
CA ASN A 40 -1.37 -19.55 -1.65
C ASN A 40 -1.35 -18.04 -1.95
N SER A 41 -0.24 -17.51 -2.50
CA SER A 41 -0.16 -16.08 -2.86
C SER A 41 -1.26 -15.66 -3.85
N VAL A 42 -1.57 -16.49 -4.84
CA VAL A 42 -2.68 -16.22 -5.78
C VAL A 42 -4.03 -16.20 -5.06
N LEU A 43 -4.29 -17.16 -4.17
CA LEU A 43 -5.54 -17.22 -3.40
C LEU A 43 -5.70 -16.02 -2.47
N VAL A 44 -4.62 -15.62 -1.77
CA VAL A 44 -4.58 -14.46 -0.88
C VAL A 44 -4.90 -13.17 -1.66
N ALA A 45 -4.29 -12.96 -2.83
CA ALA A 45 -4.60 -11.82 -3.69
C ALA A 45 -6.08 -11.84 -4.14
N ALA A 46 -6.60 -13.03 -4.49
CA ALA A 46 -7.99 -13.20 -4.89
C ALA A 46 -8.97 -12.86 -3.74
N ILE A 47 -8.66 -13.25 -2.49
CA ILE A 47 -9.43 -12.85 -1.30
C ILE A 47 -9.52 -11.32 -1.22
N GLY A 48 -8.39 -10.62 -1.40
CA GLY A 48 -8.35 -9.15 -1.44
C GLY A 48 -9.30 -8.55 -2.48
N VAL A 49 -9.30 -9.10 -3.70
CA VAL A 49 -10.20 -8.66 -4.79
C VAL A 49 -11.67 -8.91 -4.47
N LEU A 50 -12.01 -10.08 -3.93
CA LEU A 50 -13.38 -10.43 -3.56
C LEU A 50 -13.89 -9.53 -2.42
N ALA A 51 -13.07 -9.30 -1.41
CA ALA A 51 -13.37 -8.39 -0.29
C ALA A 51 -13.50 -6.94 -0.75
N PHE A 52 -12.64 -6.46 -1.66
CA PHE A 52 -12.73 -5.14 -2.26
C PHE A 52 -14.09 -4.95 -2.96
N ARG A 53 -14.51 -5.93 -3.77
CA ARG A 53 -15.82 -5.87 -4.45
C ARG A 53 -16.98 -5.76 -3.46
N ALA A 54 -16.89 -6.45 -2.33
CA ALA A 54 -17.91 -6.41 -1.28
C ALA A 54 -17.93 -5.07 -0.53
N LEU A 55 -16.76 -4.49 -0.21
CA LEU A 55 -16.65 -3.32 0.67
C LEU A 55 -16.49 -1.97 -0.04
N ARG A 56 -16.17 -1.92 -1.34
CA ARG A 56 -15.88 -0.67 -2.08
C ARG A 56 -16.99 0.37 -2.05
N ARG A 57 -18.26 -0.04 -1.90
CA ARG A 57 -19.42 0.86 -1.79
C ARG A 57 -19.62 1.34 -0.35
N PRO A 58 -19.74 0.46 0.67
CA PRO A 58 -19.99 0.90 2.05
C PRO A 58 -18.77 1.53 2.74
N HIS A 59 -17.56 1.01 2.52
CA HIS A 59 -16.34 1.42 3.20
C HIS A 59 -15.17 1.46 2.20
N PRO A 60 -15.12 2.45 1.28
CA PRO A 60 -14.14 2.48 0.19
C PRO A 60 -12.68 2.50 0.67
N GLY A 61 -12.37 3.26 1.73
CA GLY A 61 -11.01 3.31 2.29
C GLY A 61 -10.55 1.95 2.83
N VAL A 62 -11.40 1.27 3.61
CA VAL A 62 -11.11 -0.08 4.13
C VAL A 62 -10.98 -1.09 3.00
N ALA A 63 -11.82 -0.99 1.96
CA ALA A 63 -11.75 -1.87 0.80
C ALA A 63 -10.39 -1.75 0.09
N TRP A 64 -9.94 -0.53 -0.18
CA TRP A 64 -8.64 -0.27 -0.81
C TRP A 64 -7.48 -0.71 0.07
N LEU A 65 -7.51 -0.36 1.36
CA LEU A 65 -6.47 -0.77 2.32
C LEU A 65 -6.34 -2.29 2.38
N TYR A 66 -7.46 -3.01 2.46
CA TYR A 66 -7.46 -4.48 2.51
C TYR A 66 -6.98 -5.10 1.20
N LEU A 67 -7.35 -4.52 0.04
CA LEU A 67 -6.85 -4.97 -1.26
C LEU A 67 -5.33 -4.83 -1.37
N VAL A 68 -4.79 -3.66 -0.99
CA VAL A 68 -3.36 -3.37 -1.06
C VAL A 68 -2.57 -4.28 -0.11
N THR A 69 -3.02 -4.42 1.14
CA THR A 69 -2.34 -5.27 2.14
C THR A 69 -2.39 -6.75 1.78
N ARG A 70 -3.48 -7.28 1.20
CA ARG A 70 -3.52 -8.65 0.68
C ARG A 70 -2.65 -8.84 -0.56
N GLY A 71 -2.56 -7.84 -1.43
CA GLY A 71 -1.61 -7.85 -2.55
C GLY A 71 -0.16 -7.85 -2.09
N ALA A 72 0.16 -7.03 -1.08
CA ALA A 72 1.47 -6.95 -0.44
C ALA A 72 1.85 -8.27 0.25
N GLU A 73 0.94 -8.87 1.01
CA GLU A 73 1.13 -10.21 1.61
C GLU A 73 1.45 -11.25 0.53
N ALA A 74 0.63 -11.33 -0.52
CA ALA A 74 0.84 -12.27 -1.61
C ALA A 74 2.19 -12.08 -2.31
N PHE A 75 2.58 -10.83 -2.58
CA PHE A 75 3.87 -10.49 -3.17
C PHE A 75 5.03 -10.91 -2.27
N LEU A 76 5.01 -10.54 -0.99
CA LEU A 76 6.10 -10.82 -0.06
C LEU A 76 6.29 -12.31 0.22
N LEU A 77 5.20 -13.09 0.30
CA LEU A 77 5.30 -14.55 0.44
C LEU A 77 5.93 -15.20 -0.80
N ALA A 78 5.64 -14.70 -2.00
CA ALA A 78 6.26 -15.18 -3.24
C ALA A 78 7.72 -14.73 -3.34
N ALA A 79 8.01 -13.46 -3.02
CA ALA A 79 9.36 -12.91 -2.98
C ALA A 79 10.25 -13.64 -1.96
N GLY A 80 9.71 -14.04 -0.82
CA GLY A 80 10.41 -14.83 0.20
C GLY A 80 10.99 -16.14 -0.32
N LEU A 81 10.36 -16.78 -1.31
CA LEU A 81 10.89 -17.98 -1.96
C LEU A 81 12.18 -17.69 -2.74
N VAL A 82 12.19 -16.58 -3.49
CA VAL A 82 13.36 -16.13 -4.27
C VAL A 82 14.47 -15.64 -3.35
N LEU A 83 14.09 -14.90 -2.30
CA LEU A 83 15.04 -14.39 -1.31
C LEU A 83 15.71 -15.51 -0.52
N ARG A 84 14.99 -16.59 -0.21
CA ARG A 84 15.59 -17.77 0.43
C ARG A 84 16.75 -18.32 -0.38
N ASP A 85 16.52 -18.53 -1.68
CA ASP A 85 17.52 -19.10 -2.59
C ASP A 85 18.72 -18.16 -2.76
N ARG A 86 18.46 -16.86 -2.92
CA ARG A 86 19.50 -15.86 -3.18
C ARG A 86 20.30 -15.43 -1.96
N TYR A 87 19.63 -15.20 -0.83
CA TYR A 87 20.18 -14.55 0.38
C TYR A 87 20.09 -15.42 1.63
N GLY A 88 19.38 -16.54 1.63
CA GLY A 88 19.23 -17.44 2.78
C GLY A 88 17.96 -17.20 3.61
N ASP A 89 17.82 -17.96 4.69
CA ASP A 89 16.59 -18.01 5.48
C ASP A 89 16.32 -16.69 6.22
N GLY A 90 17.36 -15.97 6.66
CA GLY A 90 17.18 -14.65 7.29
C GLY A 90 16.42 -13.64 6.43
N ALA A 91 16.61 -13.67 5.11
CA ALA A 91 15.90 -12.81 4.17
C ALA A 91 14.45 -13.27 3.92
N ALA A 92 14.24 -14.58 3.82
CA ALA A 92 12.91 -15.16 3.67
C ALA A 92 12.03 -14.89 4.90
N ASP A 93 12.62 -14.98 6.09
CA ASP A 93 11.95 -14.67 7.35
C ASP A 93 11.58 -13.19 7.44
N LEU A 94 12.47 -12.28 7.02
CA LEU A 94 12.16 -10.85 7.01
C LEU A 94 11.00 -10.54 6.04
N ALA A 95 10.99 -11.14 4.86
CA ALA A 95 9.88 -11.03 3.91
C ALA A 95 8.56 -11.58 4.49
N TYR A 96 8.61 -12.72 5.19
CA TYR A 96 7.45 -13.29 5.87
C TYR A 96 6.92 -12.36 6.96
N GLN A 97 7.78 -11.77 7.80
CA GLN A 97 7.34 -10.85 8.85
C GLN A 97 6.72 -9.57 8.29
N LEU A 98 7.27 -9.04 7.19
CA LEU A 98 6.63 -7.93 6.45
C LEU A 98 5.24 -8.32 5.93
N ALA A 99 5.08 -9.55 5.43
CA ALA A 99 3.80 -10.06 4.92
C ALA A 99 2.76 -10.14 6.06
N MET A 100 3.17 -10.67 7.21
CA MET A 100 2.32 -10.79 8.40
C MET A 100 1.95 -9.41 8.98
N LEU A 101 2.87 -8.45 8.95
CA LEU A 101 2.60 -7.07 9.34
C LEU A 101 1.55 -6.43 8.42
N ALA A 102 1.72 -6.55 7.10
CA ALA A 102 0.78 -6.03 6.12
C ALA A 102 -0.61 -6.67 6.30
N LEU A 103 -0.66 -8.01 6.41
CA LEU A 103 -1.85 -8.79 6.68
C LEU A 103 -2.59 -8.30 7.94
N GLY A 104 -1.88 -8.17 9.05
CA GLY A 104 -2.46 -7.76 10.33
C GLY A 104 -3.03 -6.34 10.27
N LEU A 105 -2.25 -5.37 9.76
CA LEU A 105 -2.66 -3.97 9.64
C LEU A 105 -3.88 -3.78 8.73
N GLY A 106 -3.96 -4.52 7.62
CA GLY A 106 -5.12 -4.47 6.72
C GLY A 106 -6.36 -5.15 7.30
N SER A 107 -6.18 -6.24 8.04
CA SER A 107 -7.28 -7.10 8.47
C SER A 107 -8.00 -6.59 9.72
N VAL A 108 -7.34 -5.81 10.57
CA VAL A 108 -7.97 -5.13 11.72
C VAL A 108 -9.15 -4.23 11.29
N PRO A 109 -8.97 -3.21 10.41
CA PRO A 109 -10.07 -2.36 9.98
C PRO A 109 -11.09 -3.12 9.11
N PHE A 110 -10.68 -4.18 8.41
CA PHE A 110 -11.58 -5.07 7.69
C PHE A 110 -12.57 -5.76 8.64
N CYS A 111 -12.10 -6.41 9.71
CA CYS A 111 -12.97 -7.06 10.71
C CYS A 111 -13.95 -6.06 11.35
N LEU A 112 -13.47 -4.86 11.69
CA LEU A 112 -14.31 -3.80 12.23
C LEU A 112 -15.37 -3.32 11.23
N ALA A 113 -15.04 -3.24 9.93
CA ALA A 113 -15.99 -2.88 8.88
C ALA A 113 -17.09 -3.94 8.73
N LEU A 114 -16.73 -5.23 8.79
CA LEU A 114 -17.70 -6.34 8.77
C LEU A 114 -18.66 -6.30 9.98
N ALA A 115 -18.14 -5.98 11.17
CA ALA A 115 -18.94 -5.82 12.38
C ALA A 115 -19.95 -4.66 12.28
N ARG A 116 -19.51 -3.50 11.77
CA ARG A 116 -20.38 -2.32 11.58
C ARG A 116 -21.53 -2.60 10.61
N ARG A 117 -21.31 -3.44 9.61
CA ARG A 117 -22.33 -3.87 8.64
C ARG A 117 -23.19 -5.03 9.13
N ARG A 118 -22.94 -5.55 10.33
CA ARG A 118 -23.60 -6.74 10.90
C ARG A 118 -23.45 -7.98 10.00
N TRP A 119 -22.36 -8.06 9.22
CA TRP A 119 -22.05 -9.26 8.41
C TRP A 119 -21.40 -10.35 9.27
N LEU A 120 -20.76 -9.95 10.37
CA LEU A 120 -20.24 -10.83 11.41
C LEU A 120 -20.82 -10.42 12.77
N PRO A 121 -21.11 -11.38 13.68
CA PRO A 121 -21.38 -11.08 15.09
C PRO A 121 -20.22 -10.30 15.72
N ARG A 122 -20.54 -9.40 16.66
CA ARG A 122 -19.52 -8.51 17.28
C ARG A 122 -18.41 -9.28 17.98
N TRP A 123 -18.74 -10.33 18.71
CA TRP A 123 -17.74 -11.16 19.41
C TRP A 123 -16.79 -11.84 18.40
N PHE A 124 -17.32 -12.32 17.28
CA PHE A 124 -16.54 -13.01 16.25
C PHE A 124 -15.61 -12.04 15.53
N ALA A 125 -16.11 -10.83 15.20
CA ALA A 125 -15.25 -9.78 14.67
C ALA A 125 -14.21 -9.30 15.68
N GLY A 126 -14.56 -9.27 16.99
CA GLY A 126 -13.63 -8.96 18.07
C GLY A 126 -12.48 -9.96 18.17
N TRP A 127 -12.76 -11.26 18.04
CA TRP A 127 -11.74 -12.30 17.94
C TRP A 127 -10.81 -12.06 16.75
N GLY A 128 -11.34 -11.82 15.55
CA GLY A 128 -10.52 -11.51 14.37
C GLY A 128 -9.66 -10.27 14.57
N THR A 129 -10.25 -9.17 15.07
CA THR A 129 -9.50 -7.94 15.36
C THR A 129 -8.36 -8.18 16.34
N ALA A 130 -8.61 -8.89 17.45
CA ALA A 130 -7.57 -9.20 18.43
C ALA A 130 -6.48 -10.12 17.84
N GLY A 131 -6.87 -11.14 17.08
CA GLY A 131 -5.94 -12.08 16.44
C GLY A 131 -5.02 -11.40 15.43
N TYR A 132 -5.54 -10.54 14.56
CA TYR A 132 -4.71 -9.79 13.61
C TYR A 132 -3.87 -8.69 14.27
N ALA A 133 -4.35 -8.08 15.36
CA ALA A 133 -3.55 -7.13 16.13
C ALA A 133 -2.37 -7.83 16.83
N LEU A 134 -2.59 -9.01 17.41
CA LEU A 134 -1.52 -9.85 17.98
C LEU A 134 -0.54 -10.30 16.91
N LEU A 135 -1.02 -10.72 15.74
CA LEU A 135 -0.16 -11.08 14.60
C LEU A 135 0.74 -9.89 14.19
N ALA A 136 0.15 -8.70 14.02
CA ALA A 136 0.91 -7.51 13.66
C ALA A 136 1.95 -7.14 14.74
N ALA A 137 1.57 -7.22 16.03
CA ALA A 137 2.49 -6.97 17.14
C ALA A 137 3.64 -7.98 17.18
N GLY A 138 3.35 -9.26 16.95
CA GLY A 138 4.36 -10.32 16.82
C GLY A 138 5.32 -10.06 15.66
N ALA A 139 4.81 -9.63 14.50
CA ALA A 139 5.62 -9.27 13.35
C ALA A 139 6.53 -8.05 13.62
N VAL A 140 6.01 -7.02 14.29
CA VAL A 140 6.81 -5.84 14.71
C VAL A 140 7.94 -6.27 15.65
N ALA A 141 7.63 -7.11 16.64
CA ALA A 141 8.63 -7.61 17.58
C ALA A 141 9.70 -8.46 16.87
N ALA A 142 9.30 -9.35 15.95
CA ALA A 142 10.22 -10.16 15.15
C ALA A 142 11.10 -9.31 14.21
N LEU A 143 10.58 -8.21 13.66
CA LEU A 143 11.35 -7.24 12.88
C LEU A 143 12.33 -6.44 13.75
N ALA A 144 12.00 -6.23 15.02
CA ALA A 144 12.89 -5.62 16.01
C ALA A 144 13.96 -6.58 16.55
N GLY A 145 13.96 -7.85 16.11
CA GLY A 145 14.89 -8.90 16.55
C GLY A 145 14.47 -9.62 17.83
N VAL A 146 13.21 -9.51 18.25
CA VAL A 146 12.66 -10.24 19.41
C VAL A 146 12.03 -11.53 18.94
N GLU A 147 12.48 -12.67 19.46
CA GLU A 147 11.91 -13.98 19.16
C GLU A 147 10.59 -14.19 19.91
N VAL A 148 9.47 -14.04 19.19
CA VAL A 148 8.12 -14.26 19.75
C VAL A 148 7.51 -15.61 19.31
N GLY A 149 8.18 -16.29 18.38
CA GLY A 149 7.72 -17.55 17.79
C GLY A 149 6.35 -17.42 17.09
N VAL A 150 5.64 -18.54 16.99
CA VAL A 150 4.35 -18.61 16.30
C VAL A 150 3.14 -18.22 17.16
N ALA A 151 3.33 -18.06 18.47
CA ALA A 151 2.24 -17.86 19.43
C ALA A 151 1.32 -16.67 19.09
N PRO A 152 1.83 -15.49 18.68
CA PRO A 152 0.97 -14.36 18.31
C PRO A 152 0.11 -14.61 17.06
N ALA A 153 0.50 -15.54 16.19
CA ALA A 153 -0.23 -15.88 14.98
C ALA A 153 -1.38 -16.87 15.22
N VAL A 154 -1.31 -17.69 16.27
CA VAL A 154 -2.29 -18.76 16.55
C VAL A 154 -3.74 -18.24 16.64
N PRO A 155 -4.06 -17.17 17.40
CA PRO A 155 -5.43 -16.68 17.48
C PRO A 155 -5.97 -16.18 16.14
N GLY A 156 -5.11 -15.55 15.32
CA GLY A 156 -5.46 -15.09 13.98
C GLY A 156 -5.67 -16.23 13.00
N GLY A 157 -4.79 -17.23 12.99
CA GLY A 157 -4.91 -18.41 12.11
C GLY A 157 -6.17 -19.24 12.39
N LEU A 158 -6.49 -19.48 13.66
CA LEU A 158 -7.74 -20.14 14.05
C LEU A 158 -8.97 -19.33 13.63
N PHE A 159 -8.90 -17.99 13.75
CA PHE A 159 -9.94 -17.10 13.28
C PHE A 159 -10.13 -17.21 11.76
N GLU A 160 -9.06 -17.21 10.97
CA GLU A 160 -9.14 -17.31 9.51
C GLU A 160 -9.81 -18.62 9.06
N VAL A 161 -9.50 -19.75 9.70
CA VAL A 161 -10.16 -21.02 9.43
C VAL A 161 -11.66 -20.94 9.77
N ALA A 162 -12.01 -20.49 10.97
CA ALA A 162 -13.41 -20.35 11.38
C ALA A 162 -14.17 -19.37 10.47
N PHE A 163 -13.53 -18.26 10.10
CA PHE A 163 -14.09 -17.25 9.21
C PHE A 163 -14.30 -17.79 7.79
N GLY A 164 -13.34 -18.57 7.29
CA GLY A 164 -13.43 -19.29 6.03
C GLY A 164 -14.66 -20.21 5.98
N VAL A 165 -14.88 -21.03 7.02
CA VAL A 165 -16.06 -21.89 7.14
C VAL A 165 -17.35 -21.07 7.19
N VAL A 166 -17.41 -20.01 8.00
CA VAL A 166 -18.59 -19.15 8.11
C VAL A 166 -18.95 -18.53 6.75
N LEU A 167 -17.95 -18.03 6.02
CA LEU A 167 -18.12 -17.45 4.69
C LEU A 167 -18.52 -18.50 3.65
N LEU A 168 -17.96 -19.70 3.70
CA LEU A 168 -18.30 -20.79 2.78
C LEU A 168 -19.78 -21.19 2.91
N VAL A 169 -20.30 -21.23 4.14
CA VAL A 169 -21.70 -21.58 4.42
C VAL A 169 -22.64 -20.42 4.08
N ARG A 170 -22.37 -19.21 4.59
CA ARG A 170 -23.32 -18.07 4.57
C ARG A 170 -23.07 -17.06 3.46
N GLY A 171 -21.83 -16.92 3.01
CA GLY A 171 -21.36 -15.82 2.16
C GLY A 171 -21.42 -14.45 2.87
N PHE A 172 -21.19 -13.36 2.13
CA PHE A 172 -21.43 -12.02 2.64
C PHE A 172 -22.95 -11.78 2.64
N ALA A 173 -23.59 -11.97 3.79
CA ALA A 173 -25.03 -11.79 3.97
C ALA A 173 -25.33 -10.47 4.71
N PRO A 174 -26.28 -9.65 4.23
CA PRO A 174 -26.87 -8.60 5.05
C PRO A 174 -27.73 -9.27 6.12
N ALA A 175 -27.44 -9.05 7.40
CA ALA A 175 -28.41 -9.29 8.46
C ALA A 175 -29.58 -8.35 8.23
N THR A 176 -30.69 -8.88 7.69
CA THR A 176 -31.90 -8.17 7.27
C THR A 176 -31.68 -7.09 6.20
N ALA A 177 -32.52 -7.10 5.16
CA ALA A 177 -32.55 -6.03 4.17
C ALA A 177 -33.03 -4.74 4.84
N ALA A 178 -32.13 -3.96 5.44
CA ALA A 178 -32.36 -2.54 5.65
C ALA A 178 -32.22 -1.85 4.29
N THR A 179 -33.29 -1.88 3.50
CA THR A 179 -33.56 -0.95 2.41
C THR A 179 -33.77 0.45 3.00
N GLY A 180 -32.72 1.02 3.56
CA GLY A 180 -32.58 2.47 3.65
C GLY A 180 -31.93 2.95 2.35
N PRO A 181 -32.42 4.02 1.70
CA PRO A 181 -31.72 4.58 0.55
C PRO A 181 -30.27 4.83 0.97
N ALA A 182 -29.33 4.31 0.18
CA ALA A 182 -27.93 4.64 0.37
C ALA A 182 -27.84 6.17 0.24
N VAL A 183 -27.69 6.88 1.36
CA VAL A 183 -27.46 8.32 1.35
C VAL A 183 -26.12 8.49 0.65
N VAL A 184 -26.18 8.72 -0.66
CA VAL A 184 -25.03 9.14 -1.46
C VAL A 184 -24.73 10.53 -0.92
N GLY A 185 -23.83 10.60 0.07
CA GLY A 185 -23.31 11.87 0.54
C GLY A 185 -22.85 12.68 -0.68
N PRO A 186 -23.04 14.01 -0.65
CA PRO A 186 -22.80 14.86 -1.80
C PRO A 186 -21.42 14.58 -2.36
N ASP A 187 -21.36 14.61 -3.68
CA ASP A 187 -20.27 14.07 -4.45
C ASP A 187 -18.94 14.82 -4.12
N ASP A 188 -19.05 16.03 -3.55
CA ASP A 188 -17.98 16.85 -2.98
C ASP A 188 -17.36 16.27 -1.70
N SER A 189 -18.15 15.61 -0.83
CA SER A 189 -17.62 14.93 0.37
C SER A 189 -16.73 13.75 0.01
N ARG A 190 -16.91 13.14 -1.17
CA ARG A 190 -16.05 12.06 -1.67
C ARG A 190 -14.73 12.60 -2.20
N ALA A 191 -14.77 13.68 -2.99
CA ALA A 191 -13.59 14.37 -3.48
C ALA A 191 -12.73 14.91 -2.31
N HIS A 192 -13.37 15.49 -1.30
CA HIS A 192 -12.68 15.99 -0.11
C HIS A 192 -11.96 14.88 0.67
N ARG A 193 -12.61 13.74 0.92
CA ARG A 193 -11.96 12.58 1.54
C ARG A 193 -10.81 12.02 0.69
N ALA A 194 -10.95 12.05 -0.63
CA ALA A 194 -9.89 11.62 -1.54
C ALA A 194 -8.69 12.58 -1.49
N ALA A 195 -8.92 13.89 -1.45
CA ALA A 195 -7.87 14.89 -1.27
C ALA A 195 -7.14 14.73 0.08
N LEU A 196 -7.88 14.51 1.17
CA LEU A 196 -7.29 14.24 2.48
C LEU A 196 -6.45 12.97 2.48
N ALA A 197 -6.97 11.87 1.90
CA ALA A 197 -6.25 10.61 1.81
C ALA A 197 -4.98 10.74 0.96
N ALA A 198 -5.04 11.44 -0.18
CA ALA A 198 -3.87 11.70 -1.02
C ALA A 198 -2.84 12.58 -0.30
N GLY A 199 -3.25 13.72 0.28
CA GLY A 199 -2.36 14.65 0.97
C GLY A 199 -1.70 14.04 2.22
N ALA A 200 -2.48 13.37 3.07
CA ALA A 200 -1.94 12.70 4.26
C ALA A 200 -1.04 11.51 3.89
N GLY A 201 -1.39 10.77 2.83
CA GLY A 201 -0.55 9.70 2.28
C GLY A 201 0.79 10.23 1.79
N LEU A 202 0.79 11.29 0.97
CA LEU A 202 2.01 11.93 0.47
C LEU A 202 2.88 12.46 1.62
N LEU A 203 2.29 13.06 2.66
CA LEU A 203 3.03 13.53 3.83
C LEU A 203 3.72 12.38 4.58
N LEU A 204 2.98 11.32 4.86
CA LEU A 204 3.55 10.15 5.52
C LEU A 204 4.66 9.52 4.67
N MET A 205 4.45 9.44 3.35
CA MET A 205 5.47 8.94 2.43
C MET A 205 6.73 9.79 2.44
N ALA A 206 6.61 11.11 2.41
CA ALA A 206 7.76 12.02 2.42
C ALA A 206 8.62 11.82 3.69
N VAL A 207 7.98 11.65 4.86
CA VAL A 207 8.69 11.37 6.12
C VAL A 207 9.37 10.01 6.08
N LEU A 208 8.64 8.96 5.70
CA LEU A 208 9.16 7.59 5.68
C LEU A 208 10.28 7.40 4.65
N ALA A 209 10.05 7.83 3.41
CA ALA A 209 11.03 7.74 2.33
C ALA A 209 12.23 8.65 2.57
N GLY A 210 12.00 9.87 3.08
CA GLY A 210 13.06 10.82 3.40
C GLY A 210 14.04 10.25 4.41
N TRP A 211 13.53 9.70 5.52
CA TRP A 211 14.37 9.06 6.53
C TRP A 211 15.02 7.76 6.01
N ALA A 212 14.24 6.86 5.39
CA ALA A 212 14.75 5.56 4.96
C ALA A 212 15.82 5.70 3.86
N ASN A 213 15.59 6.55 2.86
CA ASN A 213 16.53 6.72 1.77
C ASN A 213 17.74 7.56 2.20
N PHE A 214 17.54 8.82 2.58
CA PHE A 214 18.65 9.74 2.84
C PHE A 214 19.32 9.51 4.20
N GLY A 215 18.58 8.98 5.18
CA GLY A 215 19.12 8.69 6.50
C GLY A 215 19.79 7.32 6.62
N VAL A 216 19.45 6.36 5.77
CA VAL A 216 19.94 4.97 5.88
C VAL A 216 20.56 4.45 4.59
N VAL A 217 19.81 4.39 3.49
CA VAL A 217 20.26 3.71 2.26
C VAL A 217 21.39 4.47 1.54
N GLN A 218 21.24 5.79 1.32
CA GLN A 218 22.26 6.60 0.63
C GLN A 218 23.61 6.65 1.37
N PRO A 219 23.66 6.82 2.72
CA PRO A 219 24.93 6.71 3.45
C PRO A 219 25.63 5.35 3.30
N LEU A 220 24.86 4.26 3.19
CA LEU A 220 25.42 2.93 2.96
C LEU A 220 25.97 2.82 1.52
N LEU A 221 25.21 3.27 0.53
CA LEU A 221 25.63 3.30 -0.88
C LEU A 221 26.86 4.18 -1.16
N ALA A 222 27.06 5.23 -0.37
CA ALA A 222 28.25 6.09 -0.45
C ALA A 222 29.54 5.41 0.04
N THR A 223 29.45 4.20 0.59
CA THR A 223 30.58 3.38 1.02
C THR A 223 30.97 2.38 -0.07
N ASP A 224 32.20 1.88 -0.08
CA ASP A 224 32.62 0.78 -0.95
C ASP A 224 32.25 -0.60 -0.38
N ALA A 225 32.49 -1.67 -1.17
CA ALA A 225 32.20 -3.04 -0.75
C ALA A 225 32.93 -3.44 0.54
N ALA A 226 34.16 -2.96 0.75
CA ALA A 226 34.93 -3.22 1.97
C ALA A 226 34.31 -2.52 3.19
N GLY A 227 33.88 -1.26 3.04
CA GLY A 227 33.26 -0.52 4.12
C GLY A 227 31.84 -1.00 4.46
N ILE A 228 31.11 -1.62 3.54
CA ILE A 228 29.81 -2.27 3.87
C ILE A 228 30.00 -3.37 4.92
N VAL A 229 31.04 -4.20 4.80
CA VAL A 229 31.31 -5.30 5.75
C VAL A 229 31.48 -4.77 7.19
N THR A 230 32.03 -3.57 7.35
CA THR A 230 32.27 -2.96 8.66
C THR A 230 31.08 -2.14 9.17
N ARG A 231 30.36 -1.43 8.29
CA ARG A 231 29.27 -0.51 8.67
C ARG A 231 27.92 -1.20 8.85
N LEU A 232 27.62 -2.20 8.02
CA LEU A 232 26.29 -2.79 7.96
C LEU A 232 25.86 -3.48 9.28
N PRO A 233 26.73 -4.22 10.00
CA PRO A 233 26.36 -4.82 11.29
C PRO A 233 25.85 -3.79 12.30
N ALA A 234 26.47 -2.60 12.36
CA ALA A 234 26.03 -1.52 13.24
C ALA A 234 24.71 -0.86 12.78
N GLN A 235 24.39 -0.95 11.48
CA GLN A 235 23.20 -0.35 10.87
C GLN A 235 22.06 -1.35 10.64
N GLN A 236 22.19 -2.60 11.07
CA GLN A 236 21.22 -3.68 10.81
C GLN A 236 19.77 -3.29 11.14
N ARG A 237 19.56 -2.69 12.31
CA ARG A 237 18.22 -2.26 12.75
C ARG A 237 17.69 -1.11 11.90
N ALA A 238 18.54 -0.13 11.59
CA ALA A 238 18.16 1.00 10.75
C ALA A 238 17.77 0.53 9.34
N LEU A 239 18.52 -0.42 8.76
CA LEU A 239 18.21 -1.00 7.47
C LEU A 239 16.89 -1.78 7.49
N THR A 240 16.66 -2.59 8.52
CA THR A 240 15.39 -3.32 8.68
C THR A 240 14.19 -2.37 8.76
N LEU A 241 14.31 -1.30 9.54
CA LEU A 241 13.28 -0.26 9.62
C LEU A 241 13.12 0.52 8.30
N ALA A 242 14.20 0.75 7.56
CA ALA A 242 14.16 1.37 6.23
C ALA A 242 13.41 0.48 5.23
N VAL A 243 13.60 -0.85 5.28
CA VAL A 243 12.81 -1.81 4.48
C VAL A 243 11.32 -1.70 4.82
N VAL A 244 10.95 -1.72 6.11
CA VAL A 244 9.56 -1.55 6.56
C VAL A 244 8.97 -0.23 6.05
N ALA A 245 9.73 0.86 6.19
CA ALA A 245 9.32 2.20 5.77
C ALA A 245 9.10 2.27 4.24
N LEU A 246 10.06 1.83 3.43
CA LEU A 246 9.97 1.87 1.96
C LEU A 246 8.90 0.93 1.41
N PHE A 247 8.71 -0.24 2.02
CA PHE A 247 7.61 -1.13 1.64
C PHE A 247 6.25 -0.53 2.00
N THR A 248 6.16 0.18 3.13
CA THR A 248 4.97 0.97 3.48
C THR A 248 4.72 2.08 2.47
N VAL A 249 5.77 2.76 2.00
CA VAL A 249 5.69 3.78 0.94
C VAL A 249 5.13 3.17 -0.35
N ALA A 250 5.61 2.00 -0.78
CA ALA A 250 5.06 1.30 -1.96
C ALA A 250 3.56 0.99 -1.80
N CYS A 251 3.11 0.57 -0.61
CA CYS A 251 1.67 0.38 -0.35
C CYS A 251 0.89 1.70 -0.42
N LEU A 252 1.44 2.77 0.15
CA LEU A 252 0.83 4.10 0.12
C LEU A 252 0.78 4.67 -1.30
N ASP A 253 1.75 4.38 -2.16
CA ASP A 253 1.74 4.82 -3.56
C ASP A 253 0.50 4.35 -4.31
N VAL A 254 0.10 3.09 -4.10
CA VAL A 254 -1.15 2.56 -4.67
C VAL A 254 -2.34 3.35 -4.10
N LEU A 255 -2.43 3.49 -2.78
CA LEU A 255 -3.55 4.19 -2.14
C LEU A 255 -3.67 5.66 -2.58
N VAL A 256 -2.55 6.38 -2.66
CA VAL A 256 -2.46 7.78 -3.10
C VAL A 256 -2.81 7.89 -4.57
N GLY A 257 -2.31 7.01 -5.44
CA GLY A 257 -2.62 7.04 -6.88
C GLY A 257 -4.11 6.93 -7.15
N TRP A 258 -4.77 5.99 -6.47
CA TRP A 258 -6.21 5.82 -6.59
C TRP A 258 -7.02 6.91 -5.89
N ALA A 259 -6.49 7.54 -4.82
CA ALA A 259 -7.09 8.72 -4.21
C ALA A 259 -7.03 9.95 -5.14
N LEU A 260 -5.89 10.21 -5.78
CA LEU A 260 -5.74 11.27 -6.78
C LEU A 260 -6.66 11.03 -7.99
N ALA A 261 -6.73 9.79 -8.49
CA ALA A 261 -7.67 9.44 -9.55
C ALA A 261 -9.13 9.59 -9.13
N ALA A 262 -9.45 9.35 -7.85
CA ALA A 262 -10.79 9.59 -7.34
C ALA A 262 -11.15 11.09 -7.30
N LEU A 263 -10.18 11.96 -6.97
CA LEU A 263 -10.29 13.41 -6.95
C LEU A 263 -10.43 14.01 -8.36
N LEU A 264 -9.57 13.62 -9.30
CA LEU A 264 -9.45 14.21 -10.64
C LEU A 264 -10.31 13.51 -11.71
N ARG A 265 -11.09 12.50 -11.33
CA ARG A 265 -11.89 11.67 -12.26
C ARG A 265 -12.92 12.45 -13.07
N ARG A 266 -13.43 13.56 -12.51
CA ARG A 266 -14.45 14.40 -13.16
C ARG A 266 -13.86 15.20 -14.32
N THR A 267 -12.58 15.53 -14.25
CA THR A 267 -11.88 16.27 -15.29
C THR A 267 -11.69 15.41 -16.53
N HIS A 268 -11.04 14.25 -16.38
CA HIS A 268 -10.90 13.29 -17.47
C HIS A 268 -10.66 11.86 -16.94
N ARG A 269 -11.70 11.01 -17.02
CA ARG A 269 -11.68 9.68 -16.40
C ARG A 269 -10.54 8.79 -16.91
N ALA A 270 -10.30 8.75 -18.22
CA ALA A 270 -9.30 7.84 -18.79
C ALA A 270 -7.88 8.22 -18.36
N VAL A 271 -7.56 9.52 -18.33
CA VAL A 271 -6.23 10.02 -17.92
C VAL A 271 -6.05 9.89 -16.41
N ALA A 272 -7.09 10.11 -15.61
CA ALA A 272 -7.04 9.85 -14.16
C ALA A 272 -6.74 8.37 -13.86
N LEU A 273 -7.35 7.45 -14.61
CA LEU A 273 -7.05 6.03 -14.48
C LEU A 273 -5.64 5.68 -14.95
N LEU A 274 -5.19 6.24 -16.08
CA LEU A 274 -3.83 6.04 -16.57
C LEU A 274 -2.79 6.52 -15.55
N ALA A 275 -2.99 7.71 -14.96
CA ALA A 275 -2.12 8.24 -13.93
C ALA A 275 -2.06 7.32 -12.69
N ALA A 276 -3.19 6.79 -12.22
CA ALA A 276 -3.22 5.84 -11.12
C ALA A 276 -2.51 4.52 -11.45
N TRP A 277 -2.64 4.03 -12.69
CA TRP A 277 -1.95 2.82 -13.13
C TRP A 277 -0.45 3.03 -13.27
N CYS A 278 0.01 4.18 -13.79
CA CYS A 278 1.43 4.54 -13.79
C CYS A 278 1.99 4.54 -12.36
N ARG A 279 1.27 5.13 -11.40
CA ARG A 279 1.69 5.14 -9.99
C ARG A 279 1.67 3.74 -9.36
N THR A 280 0.69 2.91 -9.73
CA THR A 280 0.62 1.51 -9.27
C THR A 280 1.78 0.69 -9.86
N GLY A 281 2.12 0.90 -11.13
CA GLY A 281 3.28 0.27 -11.77
C GLY A 281 4.59 0.68 -11.10
N TYR A 282 4.77 1.98 -10.82
CA TYR A 282 5.89 2.48 -10.01
C TYR A 282 5.95 1.80 -8.64
N ALA A 283 4.82 1.70 -7.92
CA ALA A 283 4.75 1.04 -6.62
C ALA A 283 5.20 -0.42 -6.66
N VAL A 284 4.84 -1.16 -7.72
CA VAL A 284 5.29 -2.54 -7.92
C VAL A 284 6.79 -2.60 -8.15
N ILE A 285 7.35 -1.70 -8.98
CA ILE A 285 8.80 -1.63 -9.21
C ILE A 285 9.53 -1.29 -7.90
N LEU A 286 9.02 -0.32 -7.12
CA LEU A 286 9.57 0.00 -5.81
C LEU A 286 9.51 -1.19 -4.84
N ALA A 287 8.40 -1.93 -4.81
CA ALA A 287 8.27 -3.13 -3.99
C ALA A 287 9.31 -4.20 -4.39
N VAL A 288 9.57 -4.38 -5.69
CA VAL A 288 10.64 -5.25 -6.20
C VAL A 288 12.01 -4.73 -5.77
N ALA A 289 12.30 -3.44 -5.95
CA ALA A 289 13.56 -2.84 -5.49
C ALA A 289 13.80 -3.12 -4.00
N VAL A 290 12.78 -2.93 -3.16
CA VAL A 290 12.85 -3.15 -1.70
C VAL A 290 13.15 -4.61 -1.35
N THR A 291 12.87 -5.59 -2.22
CA THR A 291 13.30 -6.99 -1.98
C THR A 291 14.82 -7.14 -1.94
N HIS A 292 15.58 -6.33 -2.69
CA HIS A 292 17.04 -6.36 -2.60
C HIS A 292 17.54 -5.86 -1.24
N LEU A 293 16.94 -4.79 -0.70
CA LEU A 293 17.23 -4.33 0.67
C LEU A 293 16.81 -5.36 1.72
N THR A 294 15.70 -6.05 1.48
CA THR A 294 15.21 -7.16 2.33
C THR A 294 16.24 -8.31 2.35
N GLY A 295 16.82 -8.64 1.21
CA GLY A 295 17.91 -9.61 1.06
C GLY A 295 19.14 -9.21 1.87
N VAL A 296 19.64 -7.98 1.67
CA VAL A 296 20.80 -7.44 2.39
C VAL A 296 20.57 -7.38 3.90
N ALA A 297 19.38 -6.96 4.35
CA ALA A 297 19.01 -6.99 5.77
C ALA A 297 18.97 -8.42 6.34
N GLY A 298 18.54 -9.38 5.52
CA GLY A 298 18.48 -10.81 5.86
C GLY A 298 19.84 -11.46 6.09
N LEU A 299 20.88 -11.04 5.37
CA LEU A 299 22.26 -11.54 5.54
C LEU A 299 22.81 -11.35 6.96
N LEU A 300 22.27 -10.38 7.71
CA LEU A 300 22.69 -10.09 9.09
C LEU A 300 21.83 -10.81 10.15
N ARG A 301 20.84 -11.60 9.73
CA ARG A 301 19.97 -12.35 10.65
C ARG A 301 20.43 -13.77 10.89
N ASP A 302 21.24 -14.34 10.00
CA ASP A 302 21.86 -15.64 10.17
C ASP A 302 23.40 -15.54 10.08
N SER A 303 24.10 -16.42 10.80
CA SER A 303 25.57 -16.42 10.85
C SER A 303 26.19 -16.82 9.51
N ALA A 304 25.50 -17.64 8.72
CA ALA A 304 25.93 -18.04 7.38
C ALA A 304 25.83 -16.91 6.33
N GLY A 305 24.98 -15.91 6.56
CA GLY A 305 24.83 -14.73 5.71
C GLY A 305 25.94 -13.71 5.91
N ALA A 306 26.54 -13.66 7.11
CA ALA A 306 27.65 -12.75 7.41
C ALA A 306 28.87 -13.00 6.50
N ASP A 307 29.16 -14.26 6.18
CA ASP A 307 30.26 -14.63 5.27
C ASP A 307 30.01 -14.17 3.83
N ARG A 308 28.74 -14.05 3.43
CA ARG A 308 28.33 -13.59 2.10
C ARG A 308 28.20 -12.08 1.99
N LEU A 309 28.35 -11.34 3.10
CA LEU A 309 28.19 -9.89 3.13
C LEU A 309 29.11 -9.16 2.14
N HIS A 310 30.34 -9.66 1.96
CA HIS A 310 31.28 -9.08 1.00
C HIS A 310 30.81 -9.25 -0.46
N ALA A 311 30.26 -10.42 -0.79
CA ALA A 311 29.81 -10.74 -2.14
C ALA A 311 28.44 -10.13 -2.47
N ASP A 312 27.54 -10.04 -1.48
CA ASP A 312 26.12 -9.77 -1.72
C ASP A 312 25.61 -8.46 -1.10
N GLY A 313 26.36 -7.87 -0.15
CA GLY A 313 25.94 -6.68 0.59
C GLY A 313 25.88 -5.44 -0.29
N TYR A 314 27.01 -5.00 -0.84
CA TYR A 314 27.04 -3.82 -1.70
C TYR A 314 26.26 -4.02 -3.02
N PRO A 315 26.39 -5.16 -3.74
CA PRO A 315 25.60 -5.39 -4.94
C PRO A 315 24.09 -5.34 -4.69
N GLY A 316 23.59 -5.88 -3.57
CA GLY A 316 22.16 -5.80 -3.25
C GLY A 316 21.67 -4.36 -3.01
N LEU A 317 22.49 -3.49 -2.40
CA LEU A 317 22.16 -2.06 -2.28
C LEU A 317 22.16 -1.37 -3.65
N ALA A 318 23.14 -1.68 -4.50
CA ALA A 318 23.22 -1.12 -5.85
C ALA A 318 22.05 -1.57 -6.74
N ASP A 319 21.65 -2.84 -6.66
CA ASP A 319 20.49 -3.39 -7.37
C ASP A 319 19.19 -2.69 -6.94
N PHE A 320 19.04 -2.41 -5.64
CA PHE A 320 17.92 -1.59 -5.15
C PHE A 320 17.88 -0.24 -5.85
N GLN A 321 19.01 0.48 -5.89
CA GLN A 321 19.08 1.81 -6.51
C GLN A 321 18.73 1.74 -8.00
N GLN A 322 19.32 0.79 -8.74
CA GLN A 322 19.07 0.62 -10.16
C GLN A 322 17.60 0.32 -10.48
N VAL A 323 16.99 -0.63 -9.76
CA VAL A 323 15.58 -0.97 -9.98
C VAL A 323 14.66 0.18 -9.61
N TRP A 324 14.97 0.93 -8.54
CA TRP A 324 14.19 2.10 -8.15
C TRP A 324 14.27 3.21 -9.20
N ASP A 325 15.46 3.50 -9.73
CA ASP A 325 15.67 4.51 -10.78
C ASP A 325 14.86 4.20 -12.04
N LEU A 326 14.78 2.92 -12.44
CA LEU A 326 13.90 2.50 -13.55
C LEU A 326 12.42 2.82 -13.27
N GLY A 327 11.98 2.70 -12.02
CA GLY A 327 10.63 3.04 -11.61
C GLY A 327 10.31 4.53 -11.75
N LEU A 328 11.32 5.42 -11.63
CA LEU A 328 11.13 6.87 -11.70
C LEU A 328 10.64 7.33 -13.08
N LEU A 329 10.83 6.54 -14.14
CA LEU A 329 10.23 6.80 -15.45
C LEU A 329 8.69 6.78 -15.39
N LEU A 330 8.11 5.75 -14.77
CA LEU A 330 6.65 5.67 -14.58
C LEU A 330 6.15 6.74 -13.62
N PHE A 331 6.97 7.10 -12.62
CA PHE A 331 6.65 8.15 -11.67
C PHE A 331 6.59 9.54 -12.33
N GLY A 332 7.60 9.88 -13.15
CA GLY A 332 7.62 11.12 -13.95
C GLY A 332 6.42 11.20 -14.90
N GLY A 333 6.11 10.09 -15.59
CA GLY A 333 4.91 9.98 -16.42
C GLY A 333 3.62 10.20 -15.63
N HIS A 334 3.50 9.60 -14.43
CA HIS A 334 2.38 9.84 -13.52
C HIS A 334 2.23 11.34 -13.18
N LEU A 335 3.32 12.01 -12.79
CA LEU A 335 3.29 13.43 -12.42
C LEU A 335 2.90 14.32 -13.61
N LEU A 336 3.37 14.04 -14.83
CA LEU A 336 2.91 14.77 -16.02
C LEU A 336 1.41 14.63 -16.26
N LEU A 337 0.86 13.41 -16.12
CA LEU A 337 -0.57 13.17 -16.28
C LEU A 337 -1.38 13.88 -15.17
N VAL A 338 -0.90 13.87 -13.93
CA VAL A 338 -1.51 14.60 -12.81
C VAL A 338 -1.42 16.12 -13.04
N GLY A 339 -0.28 16.64 -13.49
CA GLY A 339 -0.09 18.04 -13.84
C GLY A 339 -1.04 18.49 -14.95
N TRP A 340 -1.20 17.69 -16.00
CA TRP A 340 -2.17 17.95 -17.07
C TRP A 340 -3.63 17.92 -16.57
N LEU A 341 -3.99 16.94 -15.74
CA LEU A 341 -5.32 16.88 -15.12
C LEU A 341 -5.58 18.07 -14.21
N ALA A 342 -4.59 18.48 -13.42
CA ALA A 342 -4.67 19.64 -12.55
C ALA A 342 -4.86 20.92 -13.36
N TRP A 343 -4.14 21.08 -14.47
CA TRP A 343 -4.28 22.22 -15.38
C TRP A 343 -5.69 22.34 -15.97
N ARG A 344 -6.32 21.20 -16.27
CA ARG A 344 -7.69 21.12 -16.80
C ARG A 344 -8.77 21.18 -15.71
N SER A 345 -8.40 21.20 -14.44
CA SER A 345 -9.34 21.12 -13.33
C SER A 345 -9.73 22.50 -12.82
N ASP A 346 -11.02 22.77 -12.68
CA ASP A 346 -11.51 24.02 -12.08
C ASP A 346 -11.16 24.16 -10.59
N THR A 347 -10.76 23.06 -9.95
CA THR A 347 -10.39 23.03 -8.53
C THR A 347 -8.93 23.33 -8.25
N VAL A 348 -8.01 22.96 -9.15
CA VAL A 348 -6.56 23.03 -8.88
C VAL A 348 -5.99 24.29 -9.53
N PRO A 349 -5.24 25.13 -8.79
CA PRO A 349 -4.59 26.30 -9.38
C PRO A 349 -3.59 25.91 -10.48
N THR A 350 -3.56 26.69 -11.56
CA THR A 350 -2.68 26.45 -12.71
C THR A 350 -1.19 26.48 -12.34
N TRP A 351 -0.80 27.29 -11.35
CA TRP A 351 0.58 27.32 -10.87
C TRP A 351 0.99 26.03 -10.15
N VAL A 352 0.08 25.39 -9.39
CA VAL A 352 0.32 24.06 -8.79
C VAL A 352 0.48 23.04 -9.90
N ALA A 353 -0.40 23.07 -10.90
CA ALA A 353 -0.36 22.17 -12.04
C ALA A 353 0.97 22.28 -12.81
N ALA A 354 1.45 23.51 -13.05
CA ALA A 354 2.73 23.77 -13.71
C ALA A 354 3.92 23.21 -12.91
N LEU A 355 3.97 23.46 -11.60
CA LEU A 355 5.05 22.94 -10.76
C LEU A 355 5.06 21.40 -10.70
N VAL A 356 3.90 20.77 -10.64
CA VAL A 356 3.77 19.31 -10.70
C VAL A 356 4.26 18.76 -12.05
N ALA A 357 3.92 19.42 -13.15
CA ALA A 357 4.41 19.04 -14.47
C ALA A 357 5.94 19.21 -14.60
N VAL A 358 6.50 20.27 -14.03
CA VAL A 358 7.96 20.50 -13.97
C VAL A 358 8.65 19.39 -13.16
N ALA A 359 8.10 18.99 -12.01
CA ALA A 359 8.60 17.85 -11.24
C ALA A 359 8.60 16.56 -12.08
N GLY A 360 7.48 16.27 -12.76
CA GLY A 360 7.38 15.11 -13.66
C GLY A 360 8.40 15.12 -14.79
N ALA A 361 8.64 16.29 -15.41
CA ALA A 361 9.66 16.44 -16.44
C ALA A 361 11.07 16.22 -15.89
N GLY A 362 11.36 16.66 -14.66
CA GLY A 362 12.65 16.44 -14.00
C GLY A 362 12.95 14.96 -13.78
N TYR A 363 11.98 14.18 -13.30
CA TYR A 363 12.15 12.72 -13.16
C TYR A 363 12.35 12.02 -14.51
N LEU A 364 11.64 12.44 -15.56
CA LEU A 364 11.86 11.87 -16.90
C LEU A 364 13.24 12.22 -17.44
N ALA A 365 13.73 13.45 -17.21
CA ALA A 365 15.07 13.86 -17.60
C ALA A 365 16.13 12.99 -16.92
N ASP A 366 16.01 12.75 -15.61
CA ASP A 366 16.96 11.93 -14.86
C ASP A 366 16.88 10.45 -15.23
N ALA A 367 15.71 9.93 -15.60
CA ALA A 367 15.55 8.55 -16.06
C ALA A 367 16.07 8.32 -17.48
N VAL A 368 15.91 9.31 -18.38
CA VAL A 368 16.28 9.18 -19.80
C VAL A 368 17.71 9.65 -20.08
N GLY A 369 18.22 10.64 -19.34
CA GLY A 369 19.55 11.22 -19.53
C GLY A 369 20.67 10.17 -19.62
N PRO A 370 20.79 9.25 -18.64
CA PRO A 370 21.79 8.18 -18.67
C PRO A 370 21.66 7.21 -19.86
N LEU A 371 20.47 7.08 -20.46
CA LEU A 371 20.24 6.23 -21.64
C LEU A 371 20.73 6.90 -22.93
N LEU A 372 20.80 8.23 -22.95
CA LEU A 372 21.20 9.02 -24.12
C LEU A 372 22.69 9.38 -24.10
N SER A 373 23.28 9.59 -22.92
CA SER A 373 24.70 9.87 -22.79
C SER A 373 25.33 9.15 -21.60
N ALA A 374 26.44 8.46 -21.88
CA ALA A 374 27.32 7.95 -20.85
C ALA A 374 27.89 9.14 -20.06
N GLY A 375 27.61 9.19 -18.75
CA GLY A 375 28.09 10.25 -17.87
C GLY A 375 27.18 11.48 -17.76
N TYR A 376 25.86 11.35 -17.98
CA TYR A 376 24.89 12.40 -17.64
C TYR A 376 25.05 12.85 -16.17
N PRO A 377 25.57 14.08 -15.90
CA PRO A 377 26.05 14.43 -14.55
C PRO A 377 24.99 15.19 -13.73
N VAL A 378 23.80 15.41 -14.28
CA VAL A 378 22.79 16.31 -13.70
C VAL A 378 21.68 15.49 -13.05
N GLN A 379 21.27 15.89 -11.84
CA GLN A 379 20.07 15.38 -11.18
C GLN A 379 19.01 16.49 -11.14
N VAL A 380 18.22 16.60 -12.21
CA VAL A 380 17.19 17.62 -12.41
C VAL A 380 16.06 17.48 -11.38
N SER A 381 15.69 16.26 -11.03
CA SER A 381 14.69 15.97 -10.00
C SER A 381 15.08 16.50 -8.61
N GLY A 382 16.39 16.62 -8.33
CA GLY A 382 16.92 17.15 -7.07
C GLY A 382 16.49 18.59 -6.75
N VAL A 383 16.07 19.36 -7.76
CA VAL A 383 15.51 20.71 -7.58
C VAL A 383 14.02 20.75 -7.92
N THR A 384 13.60 20.02 -8.95
CA THR A 384 12.22 20.10 -9.47
C THR A 384 11.19 19.35 -8.62
N PHE A 385 11.60 18.47 -7.70
CA PHE A 385 10.69 17.75 -6.77
C PHE A 385 9.81 18.69 -5.92
N VAL A 386 10.15 19.98 -5.81
CA VAL A 386 9.35 21.00 -5.12
C VAL A 386 7.88 21.01 -5.56
N GLY A 387 7.58 20.65 -6.80
CA GLY A 387 6.20 20.54 -7.29
C GLY A 387 5.36 19.50 -6.54
N GLU A 388 5.96 18.41 -6.08
CA GLU A 388 5.29 17.40 -5.27
C GLU A 388 4.98 17.90 -3.85
N VAL A 389 5.95 18.59 -3.24
CA VAL A 389 5.78 19.21 -1.92
C VAL A 389 4.65 20.23 -1.96
N VAL A 390 4.60 21.03 -3.03
CA VAL A 390 3.51 21.98 -3.29
C VAL A 390 2.17 21.26 -3.47
N LEU A 391 2.11 20.19 -4.27
CA LEU A 391 0.87 19.43 -4.46
C LEU A 391 0.37 18.83 -3.13
N MET A 392 1.26 18.24 -2.35
CA MET A 392 0.96 17.71 -1.02
C MET A 392 0.38 18.79 -0.11
N GLY A 393 1.06 19.93 0.02
CA GLY A 393 0.59 21.05 0.83
C GLY A 393 -0.77 21.59 0.35
N TRP A 394 -0.93 21.72 -0.97
CA TRP A 394 -2.20 22.15 -1.56
C TRP A 394 -3.34 21.19 -1.26
N LEU A 395 -3.14 19.87 -1.38
CA LEU A 395 -4.15 18.84 -1.09
C LEU A 395 -4.62 18.90 0.36
N LEU A 396 -3.68 19.05 1.30
CA LEU A 396 -3.97 19.14 2.74
C LEU A 396 -4.77 20.42 3.06
N VAL A 397 -4.35 21.58 2.51
CA VAL A 397 -5.06 22.84 2.70
C VAL A 397 -6.45 22.80 2.05
N HIS A 398 -6.56 22.24 0.84
CA HIS A 398 -7.84 22.08 0.15
C HIS A 398 -8.79 21.17 0.95
N ALA A 399 -8.27 20.08 1.51
CA ALA A 399 -8.99 19.16 2.38
C ALA A 399 -9.31 19.75 3.78
N ALA A 400 -8.76 20.89 4.18
CA ALA A 400 -9.09 21.54 5.45
C ALA A 400 -10.25 22.56 5.30
N ARG A 401 -10.61 22.95 4.07
CA ARG A 401 -11.64 23.98 3.84
C ARG A 401 -13.05 23.43 4.12
N PRO A 402 -13.89 24.12 4.93
CA PRO A 402 -15.28 23.74 5.13
C PRO A 402 -16.04 23.72 3.80
N GLY A 403 -16.73 22.62 3.51
CA GLY A 403 -17.57 22.52 2.32
C GLY A 403 -18.63 23.63 2.32
N ARG A 404 -18.72 24.39 1.23
CA ARG A 404 -19.66 25.51 1.02
C ARG A 404 -21.15 25.16 1.21
N SER A 405 -21.48 23.89 1.47
CA SER A 405 -22.84 23.39 1.67
C SER A 405 -23.50 23.84 2.99
N ALA A 406 -22.76 24.36 3.97
CA ALA A 406 -23.36 24.90 5.20
C ALA A 406 -23.94 26.32 5.01
N ALA A 407 -23.31 27.16 4.18
CA ALA A 407 -23.71 28.56 4.01
C ALA A 407 -24.99 28.74 3.19
N ARG A 408 -25.35 27.78 2.31
CA ARG A 408 -26.56 27.87 1.47
C ARG A 408 -27.84 27.36 2.14
N ARG A 409 -27.74 26.76 3.33
CA ARG A 409 -28.90 26.29 4.11
C ARG A 409 -29.47 27.34 5.07
N ILE A 410 -28.84 28.50 5.18
CA ILE A 410 -29.24 29.60 6.08
C ILE A 410 -29.61 30.86 5.29
N ALA A 411 -30.03 30.72 4.02
CA ALA A 411 -30.73 31.80 3.34
C ALA A 411 -32.24 31.55 3.52
N PRO A 412 -32.94 32.33 4.36
CA PRO A 412 -34.40 32.30 4.34
C PRO A 412 -34.85 32.76 2.95
N ASP A 413 -35.81 32.03 2.40
CA ASP A 413 -36.41 32.26 1.10
C ASP A 413 -37.18 33.59 1.13
N ALA A 414 -36.50 34.70 0.81
CA ALA A 414 -37.04 36.06 0.91
C ALA A 414 -37.98 36.42 -0.25
N THR A 415 -38.76 35.47 -0.77
CA THR A 415 -39.71 35.71 -1.87
C THR A 415 -41.10 35.10 -1.66
N ALA A 416 -41.51 34.84 -0.42
CA ALA A 416 -42.92 34.59 -0.11
C ALA A 416 -43.70 35.92 -0.09
N ARG A 417 -44.27 36.33 -1.23
CA ARG A 417 -45.30 37.39 -1.27
C ARG A 417 -46.53 36.94 -0.47
N PRO A 418 -47.10 37.78 0.41
CA PRO A 418 -48.36 37.46 1.08
C PRO A 418 -49.52 37.53 0.08
N LEU A 419 -50.27 36.43 -0.05
CA LEU A 419 -51.58 36.40 -0.68
C LEU A 419 -52.60 37.00 0.29
N SER A 420 -52.92 38.28 0.13
CA SER A 420 -54.07 38.91 0.79
C SER A 420 -54.80 39.84 -0.17
N ALA A 421 -55.67 39.25 -0.99
CA ALA A 421 -56.83 39.92 -1.60
C ALA A 421 -57.75 38.85 -2.17
N LEU A 422 -58.82 38.52 -1.43
CA LEU A 422 -60.15 38.11 -1.90
C LEU A 422 -60.99 37.69 -0.69
N ARG A 423 -61.62 38.67 -0.04
CA ARG A 423 -63.00 38.62 0.44
C ARG A 423 -63.44 40.02 0.83
#